data_AF-A0A9Q9LYE2-F1
#
_entry.id   AF-A0A9Q9LYE2-F1
#
_cell.length_a   1.000
_cell.length_b   1.000
_cell.length_c   1.000
_cell.angle_alpha   90.00
_cell.angle_beta   90.00
_cell.angle_gamma   90.00
#
_symmetry.space_group_name_H-M   'P 1'
#
loop_
_entity.id
_entity.type
_entity.pdbx_description
1 polymer ?
#
loop_
_entity_poly.entity_id
_entity_poly.type
_entity_poly.pdbx_seq_one_letter_code
_entity_poly.pdbx_strand_id
1 'polypeptide(L)'
;MSQLDLIPMTETEKAIPGAQWWAGEYQCRNFGGYYQVREQGRGDWQFVIYGFAYDDTTASIYRIDRDGRLVHEDVPIDGHDRLTVNGRKYGRDNWRH
;
A
#
# COMPACT_ATOMS: atom_id res chain seq x y z
N MET A 1 0.43 -9.92 -26.52
CA MET A 1 -0.70 -9.07 -26.07
C MET A 1 -0.16 -7.66 -25.96
N SER A 2 -0.59 -6.76 -26.84
CA SER A 2 -0.18 -5.35 -26.80
C SER A 2 -0.70 -4.74 -25.50
N GLN A 3 0.22 -4.38 -24.61
CA GLN A 3 -0.07 -3.57 -23.44
C GLN A 3 -0.60 -2.24 -23.97
N LEU A 4 -1.92 -2.08 -23.97
CA LEU A 4 -2.55 -0.79 -24.19
C LEU A 4 -1.94 0.15 -23.16
N ASP A 5 -1.22 1.17 -23.63
CA ASP A 5 -0.85 2.36 -22.88
C ASP A 5 -2.16 3.09 -22.51
N LEU A 6 -2.87 2.52 -21.54
CA LEU A 6 -3.99 3.13 -20.86
C LEU A 6 -3.41 4.31 -20.12
N ILE A 7 -3.82 5.50 -20.54
CA ILE A 7 -3.51 6.81 -19.94
C ILE A 7 -3.23 6.61 -18.43
N PRO A 8 -2.03 6.97 -17.96
CA PRO A 8 -1.68 6.74 -16.56
C PRO A 8 -2.71 7.43 -15.68
N MET A 9 -3.29 6.66 -14.76
CA MET A 9 -4.26 7.17 -13.79
C MET A 9 -3.66 8.39 -13.10
N THR A 10 -4.42 9.49 -13.13
CA THR A 10 -4.05 10.76 -12.48
C THR A 10 -3.92 10.58 -10.97
N GLU A 11 -3.23 11.49 -10.28
CA GLU A 11 -3.13 11.41 -8.82
C GLU A 11 -4.52 11.42 -8.18
N THR A 12 -5.38 12.36 -8.57
CA THR A 12 -6.74 12.49 -8.01
C THR A 12 -7.61 11.25 -8.23
N GLU A 13 -7.44 10.52 -9.33
CA GLU A 13 -8.13 9.23 -9.53
C GLU A 13 -7.63 8.15 -8.57
N LYS A 14 -6.34 8.14 -8.21
CA LYS A 14 -5.77 7.24 -7.19
C LYS A 14 -6.31 7.53 -5.79
N ALA A 15 -6.77 8.76 -5.52
CA ALA A 15 -7.38 9.12 -4.24
C ALA A 15 -8.72 8.41 -3.99
N ILE A 16 -9.37 7.86 -5.03
CA ILE A 16 -10.65 7.17 -4.93
C ILE A 16 -10.46 5.80 -4.26
N PRO A 17 -11.13 5.50 -3.14
CA PRO A 17 -11.08 4.18 -2.52
C PRO A 17 -11.44 3.07 -3.51
N GLY A 18 -10.61 2.03 -3.59
CA GLY A 18 -10.76 0.93 -4.51
C GLY A 18 -10.12 1.14 -5.88
N ALA A 19 -9.59 2.33 -6.18
CA ALA A 19 -8.82 2.58 -7.40
C ALA A 19 -7.65 1.59 -7.52
N GLN A 20 -7.40 1.10 -8.74
CA GLN A 20 -6.28 0.21 -9.05
C GLN A 20 -5.58 0.69 -10.31
N TRP A 21 -4.27 0.60 -10.32
CA TRP A 21 -3.43 0.99 -11.45
C TRP A 21 -2.19 0.13 -11.50
N TRP A 22 -1.45 0.22 -12.61
CA TRP A 22 -0.17 -0.43 -12.77
C TRP A 22 0.97 0.58 -12.64
N ALA A 23 2.03 0.20 -11.94
CA ALA A 23 3.27 0.96 -11.82
C ALA A 23 4.44 0.01 -12.09
N GLY A 24 4.89 -0.03 -13.35
CA GLY A 24 5.82 -1.06 -13.81
C GLY A 24 5.21 -2.45 -13.65
N GLU A 25 5.92 -3.34 -12.98
CA GLU A 25 5.47 -4.72 -12.74
C GLU A 25 4.48 -4.85 -11.57
N TYR A 26 4.22 -3.77 -10.83
CA TYR A 26 3.34 -3.80 -9.68
C TYR A 26 1.91 -3.44 -10.05
N GLN A 27 0.97 -4.26 -9.59
CA GLN A 27 -0.43 -3.85 -9.49
C GLN A 27 -0.60 -3.13 -8.15
N CYS A 28 -1.08 -1.89 -8.21
CA CYS A 28 -1.27 -1.01 -7.08
C CYS A 28 -2.76 -0.82 -6.80
N ARG A 29 -3.10 -0.47 -5.55
CA ARG A 29 -4.46 -0.06 -5.18
C ARG A 29 -4.52 0.96 -4.06
N ASN A 30 -5.64 1.70 -4.04
CA ASN A 30 -6.12 2.41 -2.87
C ASN A 30 -7.04 1.50 -2.05
N PHE A 31 -6.49 0.93 -0.97
CA PHE A 31 -7.23 0.11 -0.02
C PHE A 31 -7.79 0.96 1.12
N GLY A 32 -8.93 1.62 0.85
CA GLY A 32 -9.63 2.42 1.86
C GLY A 32 -8.77 3.54 2.46
N GLY A 33 -7.95 4.18 1.62
CA GLY A 33 -7.00 5.21 2.00
C GLY A 33 -5.55 4.73 2.08
N TYR A 34 -5.28 3.42 2.11
CA TYR A 34 -3.92 2.90 2.22
C TYR A 34 -3.38 2.41 0.87
N TYR A 35 -2.12 2.67 0.60
CA TYR A 35 -1.46 2.18 -0.59
C TYR A 35 -1.05 0.71 -0.41
N GLN A 36 -1.47 -0.14 -1.34
CA GLN A 36 -1.04 -1.52 -1.39
C GLN A 36 -0.57 -1.91 -2.79
N VAL A 37 0.37 -2.86 -2.83
CA VAL A 37 0.93 -3.41 -4.05
C VAL A 37 0.88 -4.92 -4.06
N ARG A 38 0.95 -5.51 -5.24
CA ARG A 38 1.33 -6.90 -5.43
C ARG A 38 2.06 -7.05 -6.75
N GLU A 39 3.08 -7.90 -6.76
CA GLU A 39 3.97 -8.08 -7.91
C GLU A 39 3.27 -8.87 -9.01
N GLN A 40 3.34 -8.38 -10.25
CA GLN A 40 2.74 -8.97 -11.45
C GLN A 40 1.23 -9.27 -11.30
N GLY A 41 0.54 -8.59 -10.38
CA GLY A 41 -0.87 -8.84 -10.09
C GLY A 41 -1.14 -10.18 -9.38
N ARG A 42 -0.14 -10.81 -8.77
CA ARG A 42 -0.23 -12.13 -8.13
C ARG A 42 0.02 -12.04 -6.62
N GLY A 43 -0.48 -13.04 -5.90
CA GLY A 43 -0.30 -13.14 -4.44
C GLY A 43 -1.14 -12.14 -3.65
N ASP A 44 -0.77 -12.01 -2.38
CA ASP A 44 -1.43 -11.13 -1.42
C ASP A 44 -1.14 -9.66 -1.69
N TRP A 45 -2.09 -8.82 -1.30
CA TRP A 45 -1.86 -7.38 -1.29
C TRP A 45 -0.99 -7.00 -0.11
N GLN A 46 0.02 -6.19 -0.38
CA GLN A 46 1.05 -5.83 0.58
C GLN A 46 1.06 -4.33 0.84
N PHE A 47 1.04 -3.95 2.11
CA PHE A 47 1.43 -2.60 2.51
C PHE A 47 2.93 -2.42 2.28
N VAL A 48 3.33 -1.26 1.77
CA VAL A 48 4.75 -0.90 1.64
C VAL A 48 5.15 -0.11 2.87
N ILE A 49 6.12 -0.64 3.61
CA ILE A 49 6.73 -0.02 4.78
C ILE A 49 7.92 0.82 4.31
N TYR A 50 7.90 2.10 4.64
CA TYR A 50 9.00 3.03 4.39
C TYR A 50 10.12 2.91 5.43
N GLY A 51 9.76 2.59 6.67
CA GLY A 51 10.71 2.38 7.76
C GLY A 51 10.05 1.84 9.02
N PHE A 52 10.88 1.34 9.93
CA PHE A 52 10.48 0.96 11.28
C PHE A 52 10.99 2.00 12.27
N ALA A 53 10.20 2.32 13.28
CA ALA A 53 10.64 3.17 14.38
C ALA A 53 11.66 2.43 15.25
N TYR A 54 12.50 3.19 15.97
CA TYR A 54 13.50 2.63 16.89
C TYR A 54 12.92 1.85 18.07
N ASP A 55 11.63 1.97 18.33
CA ASP A 55 10.95 1.26 19.41
C ASP A 55 10.49 -0.16 19.02
N ASP A 56 10.69 -0.59 17.78
CA ASP A 56 10.25 -1.88 17.22
C ASP A 56 8.74 -2.16 17.37
N THR A 57 7.93 -1.14 17.68
CA THR A 57 6.48 -1.24 17.86
C THR A 57 5.68 -0.47 16.82
N THR A 58 6.38 0.32 15.98
CA THR A 58 5.77 1.19 14.98
C THR A 58 6.41 0.98 13.61
N ALA A 59 5.59 0.85 12.57
CA ALA A 59 6.01 0.81 11.18
C ALA A 59 5.35 1.98 10.43
N SER A 60 6.13 2.67 9.60
CA SER A 60 5.62 3.76 8.77
C SER A 60 5.23 3.21 7.39
N ILE A 61 3.95 3.28 7.04
CA ILE A 61 3.42 2.80 5.76
C ILE A 61 2.89 3.94 4.90
N TYR A 62 2.61 3.67 3.64
CA TYR A 62 2.02 4.65 2.75
C TYR A 62 0.49 4.71 2.83
N ARG A 63 0.00 5.93 3.07
CA ARG A 63 -1.39 6.35 2.87
C ARG A 63 -1.50 7.17 1.57
N ILE A 64 -2.68 7.20 0.99
CA ILE A 64 -3.03 8.05 -0.14
C ILE A 64 -3.85 9.21 0.40
N ASP A 65 -3.36 10.43 0.22
CA ASP A 65 -4.11 11.62 0.61
C ASP A 65 -5.23 11.96 -0.37
N ARG A 66 -5.98 13.03 -0.09
CA ARG A 66 -7.11 13.48 -0.91
C ARG A 66 -6.72 13.89 -2.34
N ASP A 67 -5.46 14.24 -2.54
CA ASP A 67 -4.91 14.70 -3.80
C ASP A 67 -4.27 13.53 -4.57
N GLY A 68 -4.25 12.33 -3.98
CA GLY A 68 -3.74 11.11 -4.59
C GLY A 68 -2.27 10.83 -4.35
N ARG A 69 -1.64 11.60 -3.46
CA ARG A 69 -0.21 11.50 -3.18
C ARG A 69 0.04 10.51 -2.06
N LEU A 70 1.20 9.86 -2.15
CA LEU A 70 1.68 8.99 -1.10
C LEU A 70 2.21 9.85 0.06
N VAL A 71 1.66 9.62 1.24
CA VAL A 71 2.10 10.21 2.50
C VAL A 71 2.35 9.10 3.50
N HIS A 72 3.17 9.36 4.52
CA HIS A 72 3.48 8.36 5.54
C HIS A 72 2.43 8.38 6.65
N GLU A 73 2.11 7.19 7.16
CA GLU A 73 1.30 6.99 8.35
C GLU A 73 1.94 5.90 9.20
N ASP A 74 2.13 6.23 10.47
CA ASP A 74 2.67 5.29 11.46
C ASP A 74 1.56 4.39 11.97
N VAL A 75 1.80 3.08 11.90
CA VAL A 75 0.87 2.04 12.35
C VAL A 75 1.56 1.08 13.32
N PRO A 76 0.84 0.55 14.31
CA PRO A 76 1.43 -0.43 15.23
C PRO A 76 1.84 -1.70 14.49
N ILE A 77 3.03 -2.21 14.82
CA ILE A 77 3.48 -3.56 14.51
C ILE A 77 3.69 -4.33 15.81
N ASP A 78 3.26 -5.59 15.85
CA ASP A 78 3.48 -6.44 17.03
C ASP A 78 4.60 -7.45 16.81
N GLY A 79 5.07 -8.07 17.90
CA GLY A 79 6.17 -9.05 17.87
C GLY A 79 5.91 -10.36 17.10
N HIS A 80 4.79 -10.44 16.37
CA HIS A 80 4.50 -11.50 15.40
C HIS A 80 4.54 -10.96 13.96
N ASP A 81 5.19 -9.81 13.74
CA ASP A 81 5.31 -9.14 12.43
C ASP A 81 3.94 -8.77 11.84
N ARG A 82 2.98 -8.35 12.67
CA ARG A 82 1.64 -7.98 12.21
C ARG A 82 1.38 -6.49 12.33
N LEU A 83 1.09 -5.85 11.21
CA LEU A 83 0.61 -4.47 11.16
C LEU A 83 -0.83 -4.38 11.63
N THR A 84 -1.17 -3.34 12.40
CA THR A 84 -2.56 -3.01 12.76
C THR A 84 -3.05 -1.82 11.93
N VAL A 85 -3.89 -2.07 10.93
CA VAL A 85 -4.45 -1.05 10.03
C VAL A 85 -5.97 -1.12 10.07
N ASN A 86 -6.64 0.01 10.32
CA ASN A 86 -8.10 0.08 10.46
C ASN A 86 -8.68 -0.97 11.45
N GLY A 87 -7.99 -1.19 12.58
CA GLY A 87 -8.40 -2.14 13.61
C GLY A 87 -8.26 -3.63 13.23
N ARG A 88 -7.64 -3.93 12.08
CA ARG A 88 -7.38 -5.30 11.62
C ARG A 88 -5.88 -5.58 11.63
N LYS A 89 -5.52 -6.83 11.92
CA LYS A 89 -4.13 -7.30 11.90
C LYS A 89 -3.79 -7.94 10.56
N TYR A 90 -2.62 -7.61 10.02
CA TYR A 90 -2.10 -8.08 8.75
C TYR A 90 -0.71 -8.66 8.95
N GLY A 91 -0.51 -9.92 8.58
CA GLY A 91 0.74 -10.66 8.85
C GLY A 91 1.84 -10.38 7.85
N ARG A 92 2.94 -11.15 7.97
CA ARG A 92 4.16 -11.01 7.17
C ARG A 92 3.93 -11.03 5.66
N ASP A 93 2.96 -11.81 5.18
CA ASP A 93 2.62 -11.93 3.76
C ASP A 93 1.94 -10.66 3.21
N ASN A 94 1.39 -9.82 4.10
CA ASN A 94 0.62 -8.63 3.76
C ASN A 94 1.44 -7.33 3.85
N TRP A 95 2.75 -7.40 3.98
CA TRP A 95 3.60 -6.21 3.92
C TRP A 95 4.99 -6.50 3.35
N ARG A 96 5.64 -5.44 2.87
CA ARG A 96 7.04 -5.44 2.42
C ARG A 96 7.73 -4.17 2.85
N HIS A 97 9.05 -4.23 3.06
CA HIS A 97 9.92 -3.10 3.35
C HIS A 97 10.94 -3.00 2.21
#